data_AF-A0A7S2MAG3-F1
#
_entry.id   AF-A0A7S2MAG3-F1
#
_cell.length_a   1.000
_cell.length_b   1.000
_cell.length_c   1.000
_cell.angle_alpha   90.00
_cell.angle_beta   90.00
_cell.angle_gamma   90.00
#
_symmetry.space_group_name_H-M   'P 1'
#
loop_
_entity.id
_entity.type
_entity.pdbx_description
1 polymer ?
#
loop_
_entity_poly.entity_id
_entity_poly.type
_entity_poly.pdbx_seq_one_letter_code
_entity_poly.pdbx_strand_id
1 'polypeptide(L)'
;APVPKYREEDDDLFTALHAAAAAGDEDKIMDLLDEGADPGARDGKGRVAYYLCSNVKSREAFRRWRGANEDAWDWDVAQVPEGLTEELEQRKKDKEKEKKKKQKEKQKAAKVVAKFEEEERQRKEKEEAAAMEAAQTKCDYCHKGITGKSFSRLQYFYCTTDCV
;
A
#
# COMPACT_ATOMS: atom_id res chain seq x y z
N ALA A 1 -7.52 -26.49 51.58
CA ALA A 1 -6.69 -27.11 50.52
C ALA A 1 -6.56 -26.11 49.37
N PRO A 2 -5.39 -25.94 48.75
CA PRO A 2 -5.30 -25.15 47.51
C PRO A 2 -6.20 -25.83 46.47
N VAL A 3 -7.13 -25.08 45.89
CA VAL A 3 -7.89 -25.53 44.73
C VAL A 3 -6.89 -25.87 43.63
N PRO A 4 -6.93 -27.08 43.03
CA PRO A 4 -6.03 -27.42 41.93
C PRO A 4 -6.17 -26.38 40.83
N LYS A 5 -5.04 -25.82 40.39
CA LYS A 5 -5.01 -24.83 39.32
C LYS A 5 -5.31 -25.57 38.03
N TYR A 6 -6.57 -25.53 37.61
CA TYR A 6 -7.01 -26.14 36.35
C TYR A 6 -6.16 -25.61 35.20
N ARG A 7 -5.58 -26.53 34.43
CA ARG A 7 -4.78 -26.25 33.24
C ARG A 7 -5.54 -26.81 32.05
N GLU A 8 -5.77 -25.98 31.05
CA GLU A 8 -6.61 -26.33 29.88
C GLU A 8 -6.06 -27.51 29.08
N GLU A 9 -4.75 -27.75 29.18
CA GLU A 9 -4.03 -28.85 28.53
C GLU A 9 -4.31 -30.23 29.15
N ASP A 10 -4.82 -30.26 30.40
CA ASP A 10 -5.07 -31.49 31.17
C ASP A 10 -6.53 -31.98 31.02
N ASP A 11 -7.34 -31.31 30.19
CA ASP A 11 -8.70 -31.75 29.88
C ASP A 11 -8.67 -32.88 28.84
N ASP A 12 -9.28 -34.02 29.14
CA ASP A 12 -9.42 -35.15 28.21
C ASP A 12 -10.19 -34.78 26.92
N LEU A 13 -10.96 -33.69 26.96
CA LEU A 13 -11.74 -33.14 25.85
C LEU A 13 -10.96 -32.10 25.02
N PHE A 14 -9.73 -31.75 25.43
CA PHE A 14 -8.90 -30.78 24.73
C PHE A 14 -8.19 -31.44 23.53
N THR A 15 -8.73 -31.23 22.33
CA THR A 15 -8.19 -31.87 21.11
C THR A 15 -6.93 -31.17 20.58
N ALA A 16 -6.19 -31.86 19.70
CA ALA A 16 -5.04 -31.27 19.00
C ALA A 16 -5.41 -29.99 18.23
N LEU A 17 -6.64 -29.91 17.72
CA LEU A 17 -7.15 -28.72 17.03
C LEU A 17 -7.35 -27.53 17.98
N HIS A 18 -7.74 -27.77 19.24
CA HIS A 18 -7.79 -26.73 20.28
C HIS A 18 -6.38 -26.21 20.61
N ALA A 19 -5.39 -27.11 20.70
CA ALA A 19 -4.00 -26.74 20.93
C ALA A 19 -3.43 -25.88 19.78
N ALA A 20 -3.68 -26.28 18.53
CA ALA A 20 -3.24 -25.53 17.34
C ALA A 20 -3.92 -24.15 17.25
N ALA A 21 -5.22 -24.08 17.55
CA ALA A 21 -5.96 -22.82 17.61
C ALA A 21 -5.43 -21.87 18.69
N ALA A 22 -5.17 -22.38 19.90
CA ALA A 22 -4.59 -21.60 20.99
C ALA A 22 -3.19 -21.09 20.65
N ALA A 23 -2.36 -21.93 20.03
CA ALA A 23 -1.03 -21.56 19.53
C ALA A 23 -1.08 -20.55 18.38
N GLY A 24 -2.21 -20.47 17.66
CA GLY A 24 -2.37 -19.58 16.50
C GLY A 24 -1.60 -20.04 15.27
N ASP A 25 -1.32 -21.34 15.18
CA ASP A 25 -0.55 -21.99 14.11
C ASP A 25 -1.47 -22.33 12.94
N GLU A 26 -1.48 -21.48 11.91
CA GLU A 26 -2.39 -21.59 10.77
C GLU A 26 -2.15 -22.85 9.94
N ASP A 27 -0.89 -23.25 9.77
CA ASP A 27 -0.51 -24.41 8.97
C ASP A 27 -0.98 -25.71 9.64
N LYS A 28 -0.72 -25.87 10.94
CA LYS A 28 -1.20 -27.03 11.71
C LYS A 28 -2.72 -27.15 11.75
N ILE A 29 -3.44 -26.02 11.77
CA ILE A 29 -4.91 -26.05 11.73
C ILE A 29 -5.38 -26.64 10.40
N MET A 30 -4.78 -26.23 9.28
CA MET A 30 -5.13 -26.78 7.96
C MET A 30 -4.79 -28.27 7.87
N ASP A 31 -3.58 -28.66 8.31
CA ASP A 31 -3.14 -30.07 8.31
C ASP A 31 -4.09 -30.95 9.14
N LEU A 32 -4.46 -30.52 10.35
CA LEU A 32 -5.37 -31.27 11.21
C LEU A 32 -6.78 -31.38 10.62
N LEU A 33 -7.26 -30.32 9.96
CA LEU A 33 -8.56 -30.37 9.27
C LEU A 33 -8.51 -31.30 8.05
N ASP A 34 -7.41 -31.31 7.30
CA ASP A 34 -7.17 -32.24 6.18
C ASP A 34 -7.06 -33.70 6.64
N GLU A 35 -6.50 -33.94 7.84
CA GLU A 35 -6.50 -35.24 8.52
C GLU A 35 -7.89 -35.67 9.03
N GLY A 36 -8.90 -34.80 8.94
CA GLY A 36 -10.27 -35.08 9.35
C GLY A 36 -10.54 -34.81 10.84
N ALA A 37 -9.78 -33.91 11.48
CA ALA A 37 -10.10 -33.46 12.83
C ALA A 37 -11.42 -32.67 12.83
N ASP A 38 -12.30 -32.99 13.79
CA ASP A 38 -13.61 -32.35 13.93
C ASP A 38 -13.48 -30.91 14.47
N PRO A 39 -13.83 -29.87 13.68
CA PRO A 39 -13.84 -28.48 14.14
C PRO A 39 -14.98 -28.16 15.11
N GLY A 40 -16.02 -29.00 15.17
CA GLY A 40 -17.15 -28.91 16.08
C GLY A 40 -16.92 -29.54 17.46
N ALA A 41 -15.78 -30.21 17.65
CA ALA A 41 -15.40 -30.78 18.93
C ALA A 41 -15.32 -29.68 20.00
N ARG A 42 -15.89 -29.97 21.17
CA ARG A 42 -15.95 -29.04 22.31
C ARG A 42 -15.01 -29.48 23.42
N ASP A 43 -14.25 -28.53 23.96
CA ASP A 43 -13.42 -28.74 25.15
C ASP A 43 -14.27 -28.97 26.42
N GLY A 44 -13.62 -29.23 27.57
CA GLY A 44 -14.30 -29.43 28.85
C GLY A 44 -15.10 -28.20 29.34
N LYS A 45 -14.91 -27.03 28.72
CA LYS A 45 -15.67 -25.80 28.96
C LYS A 45 -16.77 -25.56 27.91
N GLY A 46 -16.96 -26.49 26.98
CA GLY A 46 -17.95 -26.39 25.91
C GLY A 46 -17.56 -25.45 24.77
N ARG A 47 -16.29 -25.05 24.66
CA ARG A 47 -15.77 -24.15 23.62
C ARG A 47 -15.24 -24.97 22.45
N VAL A 48 -15.48 -24.49 21.24
CA VAL A 48 -14.89 -25.06 20.01
C VAL A 48 -13.50 -24.50 19.75
N ALA A 49 -12.69 -25.20 18.96
CA ALA A 49 -11.33 -24.78 18.60
C ALA A 49 -11.29 -23.35 18.02
N TYR A 50 -12.29 -22.95 17.23
CA TYR A 50 -12.39 -21.60 16.67
C TYR A 50 -12.40 -20.49 17.75
N TYR A 51 -12.97 -20.75 18.93
CA TYR A 51 -13.04 -19.78 20.03
C TYR A 51 -11.66 -19.50 20.66
N LEU A 52 -10.78 -20.50 20.67
CA LEU A 52 -9.43 -20.38 21.21
C LEU A 52 -8.44 -19.70 20.27
N CYS A 53 -8.86 -19.38 19.03
CA CYS A 53 -8.00 -18.73 18.07
C CYS A 53 -7.50 -17.37 18.58
N SER A 54 -6.20 -17.30 18.85
CA SER A 54 -5.53 -16.08 19.29
C SER A 54 -5.40 -15.02 18.17
N ASN A 55 -5.22 -15.47 16.93
CA ASN A 55 -4.92 -14.62 15.77
C ASN A 55 -6.09 -14.50 14.79
N VAL A 56 -6.03 -13.47 13.92
CA VAL A 56 -6.98 -13.35 12.78
C VAL A 56 -6.69 -14.42 11.73
N LYS A 57 -5.41 -14.72 11.51
CA LYS A 57 -4.94 -15.72 10.56
C LYS A 57 -5.45 -17.14 10.85
N SER A 58 -5.38 -17.60 12.09
CA SER A 58 -5.91 -18.91 12.48
C SER A 58 -7.43 -19.00 12.27
N ARG A 59 -8.18 -17.91 12.55
CA ARG A 59 -9.60 -17.83 12.22
C ARG A 59 -9.86 -17.87 10.71
N GLU A 60 -9.02 -17.20 9.92
CA GLU A 60 -9.09 -17.25 8.47
C GLU A 60 -8.77 -18.65 7.91
N ALA A 61 -7.88 -19.42 8.56
CA ALA A 61 -7.60 -20.82 8.19
C ALA A 61 -8.88 -21.69 8.27
N PHE A 62 -9.60 -21.66 9.40
CA PHE A 62 -10.90 -22.34 9.53
C PHE A 62 -11.91 -21.92 8.46
N ARG A 63 -11.97 -20.61 8.17
CA ARG A 63 -12.89 -20.06 7.16
C ARG A 63 -12.50 -20.41 5.72
N ARG A 64 -11.20 -20.51 5.43
CA ARG A 64 -10.67 -20.95 4.12
C ARG A 64 -10.95 -22.42 3.91
N TRP A 65 -10.64 -23.25 4.91
CA TRP A 65 -10.90 -24.68 4.85
C TRP A 65 -12.39 -24.97 4.69
N ARG A 66 -13.26 -24.28 5.47
CA ARG A 66 -14.71 -24.33 5.30
C ARG A 66 -15.17 -23.98 3.88
N GLY A 67 -14.56 -22.95 3.28
CA GLY A 67 -14.88 -22.53 1.91
C GLY A 67 -14.54 -23.57 0.84
N ALA A 68 -13.51 -24.40 1.08
CA ALA A 68 -13.15 -25.51 0.21
C ALA A 68 -14.00 -26.77 0.49
N ASN A 69 -14.50 -26.93 1.71
CA ASN A 69 -15.18 -28.13 2.20
C ASN A 69 -16.49 -27.78 2.94
N GLU A 70 -17.45 -27.19 2.24
CA GLU A 70 -18.72 -26.73 2.83
C GLU A 70 -19.57 -27.89 3.39
N ASP A 71 -19.51 -29.07 2.76
CA ASP A 71 -20.32 -30.25 3.12
C ASP A 71 -19.65 -31.21 4.12
N ALA A 72 -18.41 -30.93 4.55
CA ALA A 72 -17.63 -31.89 5.34
C ALA A 72 -18.07 -31.99 6.81
N TRP A 73 -18.52 -30.89 7.41
CA TRP A 73 -18.87 -30.81 8.83
C TRP A 73 -20.10 -29.94 9.07
N ASP A 74 -20.75 -30.14 10.22
CA ASP A 74 -21.80 -29.25 10.70
C ASP A 74 -21.17 -27.94 11.23
N TRP A 75 -21.11 -26.95 10.33
CA TRP A 75 -20.49 -25.65 10.62
C TRP A 75 -21.25 -24.80 11.62
N ASP A 76 -22.53 -25.10 11.86
CA ASP A 76 -23.31 -24.44 12.93
C ASP A 76 -22.82 -24.92 14.31
N VAL A 77 -22.47 -26.20 14.42
CA VAL A 77 -21.85 -26.77 15.64
C VAL A 77 -20.43 -26.23 15.84
N ALA A 78 -19.65 -26.09 14.75
CA ALA A 78 -18.29 -25.56 14.79
C ALA A 78 -18.19 -24.05 15.05
N GLN A 79 -19.30 -23.32 15.01
CA GLN A 79 -19.39 -21.86 15.23
C GLN A 79 -18.41 -21.05 14.36
N VAL A 80 -17.97 -21.59 13.23
CA VAL A 80 -17.09 -20.90 12.28
C VAL A 80 -17.97 -20.04 11.39
N PRO A 81 -17.81 -18.69 11.36
CA PRO A 81 -18.60 -17.82 10.49
C PRO A 81 -18.45 -18.20 9.01
N GLU A 82 -19.38 -17.73 8.18
CA GLU A 82 -19.43 -18.02 6.73
C GLU A 82 -18.03 -17.94 6.10
N GLY A 83 -17.68 -18.99 5.34
CA GLY A 83 -16.35 -19.18 4.80
C GLY A 83 -15.89 -17.95 4.03
N LEU A 84 -14.63 -17.56 4.23
CA LEU A 84 -14.02 -16.53 3.39
C LEU A 84 -13.73 -17.21 2.06
N THR A 85 -14.69 -17.14 1.12
CA THR A 85 -14.52 -17.77 -0.18
C THR A 85 -13.25 -17.24 -0.84
N GLU A 86 -12.44 -18.13 -1.39
CA GLU A 86 -11.22 -17.76 -2.13
C GLU A 86 -11.52 -16.72 -3.22
N GLU A 87 -12.74 -16.74 -3.76
CA GLU A 87 -13.25 -15.73 -4.69
C GLU A 87 -13.23 -14.31 -4.10
N LEU A 88 -13.59 -14.12 -2.84
CA LEU A 88 -13.55 -12.81 -2.17
C LEU A 88 -12.11 -12.34 -1.91
N GLU A 89 -11.18 -13.25 -1.62
CA GLU A 89 -9.76 -12.93 -1.50
C GLU A 89 -9.13 -12.57 -2.85
N GLN A 90 -9.41 -13.35 -3.89
CA GLN A 90 -8.94 -13.10 -5.25
C GLN A 90 -9.49 -11.75 -5.75
N ARG A 91 -10.79 -11.49 -5.56
CA ARG A 91 -11.41 -10.18 -5.89
C ARG A 91 -10.78 -9.03 -5.12
N LYS A 92 -10.35 -9.21 -3.87
CA LYS A 92 -9.61 -8.18 -3.11
C LYS A 92 -8.20 -7.98 -3.67
N LYS A 93 -7.46 -9.06 -3.93
CA LYS A 93 -6.10 -9.03 -4.50
C LYS A 93 -6.09 -8.41 -5.90
N ASP A 94 -7.07 -8.71 -6.74
CA ASP A 94 -7.19 -8.16 -8.09
C ASP A 94 -7.59 -6.69 -8.07
N LYS A 95 -8.54 -6.30 -7.20
CA LYS A 95 -8.87 -4.88 -6.97
C LYS A 95 -7.67 -4.09 -6.45
N GLU A 96 -6.86 -4.66 -5.56
CA GLU A 96 -5.66 -3.99 -5.05
C GLU A 96 -4.57 -3.86 -6.13
N LYS A 97 -4.32 -4.93 -6.89
CA LYS A 97 -3.39 -4.91 -8.03
C LYS A 97 -3.81 -3.90 -9.09
N GLU A 98 -5.10 -3.83 -9.43
CA GLU A 98 -5.65 -2.87 -10.39
C GLU A 98 -5.49 -1.43 -9.90
N LYS A 99 -5.86 -1.15 -8.63
CA LYS A 99 -5.67 0.17 -8.01
C LYS A 99 -4.20 0.58 -8.01
N LYS A 100 -3.29 -0.33 -7.65
CA LYS A 100 -1.84 -0.09 -7.64
C LYS A 100 -1.29 0.15 -9.05
N LYS A 101 -1.77 -0.59 -10.06
CA LYS A 101 -1.40 -0.38 -11.46
C LYS A 101 -1.86 1.00 -11.95
N LYS A 102 -3.13 1.35 -11.73
CA LYS A 102 -3.72 2.66 -12.09
C LYS A 102 -3.01 3.82 -11.38
N GLN A 103 -2.64 3.66 -10.11
CA GLN A 103 -1.89 4.67 -9.36
C GLN A 103 -0.47 4.84 -9.92
N LYS A 104 0.23 3.75 -10.25
CA LYS A 104 1.55 3.80 -10.89
C LYS A 104 1.49 4.45 -12.27
N GLU A 105 0.48 4.15 -13.08
CA GLU A 105 0.29 4.79 -14.39
C GLU A 105 0.02 6.29 -14.26
N LYS A 106 -0.86 6.70 -13.33
CA LYS A 106 -1.09 8.12 -13.02
C LYS A 106 0.17 8.83 -12.54
N GLN A 107 0.96 8.21 -11.66
CA GLN A 107 2.23 8.79 -11.19
C GLN A 107 3.25 8.92 -12.33
N LYS A 108 3.35 7.93 -13.21
CA LYS A 108 4.23 8.00 -14.39
C LYS A 108 3.78 9.10 -15.34
N ALA A 109 2.49 9.19 -15.65
CA ALA A 109 1.95 10.25 -16.50
C ALA A 109 2.19 11.65 -15.90
N ALA A 110 1.89 11.83 -14.60
CA ALA A 110 2.15 13.10 -13.91
C ALA A 110 3.64 13.47 -13.91
N LYS A 111 4.54 12.51 -13.75
CA LYS A 111 5.99 12.75 -13.80
C LYS A 111 6.45 13.18 -15.21
N VAL A 112 5.87 12.60 -16.27
CA VAL A 112 6.19 13.00 -17.65
C VAL A 112 5.66 14.40 -17.95
N VAL A 113 4.43 14.72 -17.55
CA VAL A 113 3.85 16.06 -17.69
C VAL A 113 4.68 17.10 -16.94
N ALA A 114 5.00 16.85 -15.67
CA ALA A 114 5.82 17.77 -14.87
C ALA A 114 7.21 18.00 -15.47
N LYS A 115 7.84 16.94 -16.03
CA LYS A 115 9.13 17.08 -16.71
C LYS A 115 9.02 17.94 -17.98
N PHE A 116 7.95 17.77 -18.76
CA PHE A 116 7.73 18.57 -19.96
C PHE A 116 7.46 20.04 -19.63
N GLU A 117 6.64 20.32 -18.61
CA GLU A 117 6.37 21.68 -18.13
C GLU A 117 7.62 22.37 -17.58
N GLU A 118 8.47 21.63 -16.86
CA GLU A 118 9.77 22.10 -16.37
C GLU A 118 10.73 22.45 -17.54
N GLU A 119 10.86 21.57 -18.53
CA GLU A 119 11.68 21.82 -19.73
C GLU A 119 11.16 23.03 -20.53
N GLU A 120 9.84 23.19 -20.66
CA GLU A 120 9.25 24.34 -21.34
C GLU A 120 9.51 25.66 -20.59
N ARG A 121 9.38 25.65 -19.25
CA ARG A 121 9.71 26.82 -18.42
C ARG A 121 11.18 27.20 -18.55
N GLN A 122 12.09 26.23 -18.45
CA GLN A 122 13.52 26.47 -18.62
C GLN A 122 13.86 26.99 -20.02
N ARG A 123 13.14 26.53 -21.06
CA ARG A 123 13.31 27.04 -22.42
C ARG A 123 12.86 28.51 -22.53
N LYS A 124 11.69 28.85 -21.99
CA LYS A 124 11.18 30.23 -21.97
C LYS A 124 12.12 31.15 -21.19
N GLU A 125 12.60 30.72 -20.03
CA GLU A 125 13.53 31.48 -19.19
C GLU A 125 14.88 31.72 -19.90
N LYS A 126 15.41 30.71 -20.61
CA LYS A 126 16.61 30.86 -21.45
C LYS A 126 16.40 31.79 -22.63
N GLU A 127 15.24 31.72 -23.28
CA GLU A 127 14.90 32.59 -24.42
C GLU A 127 14.73 34.05 -23.97
N GLU A 128 14.09 34.28 -22.82
CA GLU A 128 13.95 35.60 -22.20
C GLU A 128 15.31 36.15 -21.73
N ALA A 129 16.16 35.32 -21.11
CA ALA A 129 17.51 35.71 -20.74
C ALA A 129 18.37 36.07 -21.96
N ALA A 130 18.29 35.28 -23.05
CA ALA A 130 19.00 35.58 -24.30
C ALA A 130 18.45 36.86 -24.97
N ALA A 131 17.15 37.12 -24.90
CA ALA A 131 16.55 38.35 -25.41
C ALA A 131 16.98 39.59 -24.59
N MET A 132 17.05 39.46 -23.26
CA MET A 132 17.57 40.49 -22.36
C MET A 132 19.06 40.78 -22.63
N GLU A 133 19.89 39.74 -22.80
CA GLU A 133 21.31 39.88 -23.16
C GLU A 133 21.45 40.55 -24.54
N ALA A 134 20.65 40.14 -25.52
CA ALA A 134 20.65 40.77 -26.85
C ALA A 134 20.20 42.24 -26.82
N ALA A 135 19.29 42.62 -25.93
CA ALA A 135 18.92 44.02 -25.68
C ALA A 135 20.09 44.81 -25.08
N GLN A 136 20.88 44.19 -24.19
CA GLN A 136 22.06 44.77 -23.55
C GLN A 136 23.18 45.15 -24.52
N THR A 137 23.21 44.55 -25.72
CA THR A 137 24.20 44.86 -26.77
C THR A 137 23.90 46.13 -27.58
N LYS A 138 22.76 46.80 -27.34
CA LYS A 138 22.28 47.96 -28.09
C LYS A 138 22.08 49.15 -27.16
N CYS A 139 22.36 50.36 -27.63
CA CYS A 139 22.08 51.57 -26.86
C CYS A 139 20.58 51.90 -26.89
N ASP A 140 19.96 52.11 -25.74
CA ASP A 140 18.52 52.45 -25.62
C ASP A 140 18.17 53.84 -26.19
N TYR A 141 19.13 54.77 -26.26
CA TYR A 141 18.91 56.13 -26.80
C TYR A 141 19.20 56.25 -28.30
N CYS A 142 20.35 55.75 -28.77
CA CYS A 142 20.77 55.92 -30.17
C CYS A 142 20.68 54.64 -31.01
N HIS A 143 20.27 53.51 -30.43
CA HIS A 143 20.10 52.19 -31.06
C HIS A 143 21.34 51.58 -31.73
N LYS A 144 22.52 52.21 -31.59
CA LYS A 144 23.79 51.67 -32.08
C LYS A 144 24.27 50.53 -31.18
N GLY A 145 24.98 49.57 -31.78
CA GLY A 145 25.63 48.48 -31.04
C GLY A 145 26.69 49.02 -30.08
N ILE A 146 26.64 48.60 -28.82
CA ILE A 146 27.61 48.99 -27.79
C ILE A 146 28.88 48.16 -28.01
N THR A 147 29.94 48.80 -28.49
CA THR A 147 31.25 48.19 -28.74
C THR A 147 32.23 48.60 -27.63
N GLY A 148 31.98 48.18 -26.39
CA GLY A 148 32.84 48.54 -25.25
C GLY A 148 32.13 48.43 -23.89
N LYS A 149 32.73 49.01 -22.83
CA LYS A 149 32.09 49.10 -21.51
C LYS A 149 30.85 50.00 -21.60
N SER A 150 29.66 49.42 -21.51
CA SER A 150 28.37 50.13 -21.48
C SER A 150 28.19 50.92 -20.19
N PHE A 151 27.48 52.05 -20.27
CA PHE A 151 26.95 52.74 -19.09
C PHE A 151 25.50 52.28 -18.86
N SER A 152 25.16 51.83 -17.65
CA SER A 152 23.80 51.36 -17.32
C SER A 152 23.13 52.27 -16.30
N ARG A 153 21.87 52.66 -16.54
CA ARG A 153 21.03 53.34 -15.54
C ARG A 153 19.65 52.68 -15.47
N LEU A 154 19.33 52.11 -14.32
CA LEU A 154 18.19 51.20 -14.14
C LEU A 154 18.30 49.99 -15.09
N GLN A 155 17.30 49.73 -15.92
CA GLN A 155 17.26 48.63 -16.89
C GLN A 155 17.78 49.01 -18.29
N TYR A 156 18.22 50.26 -18.47
CA TYR A 156 18.63 50.80 -19.78
C TYR A 156 20.16 50.85 -19.92
N PHE A 157 20.65 50.55 -21.12
CA PHE A 157 22.04 50.48 -21.53
C PHE A 157 22.38 51.56 -22.56
N TYR A 158 23.50 52.26 -22.34
CA TYR A 158 23.91 53.41 -23.15
C TYR A 158 25.36 53.25 -23.63
N CYS A 159 25.63 53.73 -24.85
CA CYS A 159 26.98 53.61 -25.45
C CYS A 159 27.98 54.62 -24.89
N THR A 160 27.54 55.82 -24.50
CA THR A 160 28.37 56.93 -23.98
C THR A 160 27.57 57.75 -22.97
N THR A 161 28.24 58.61 -22.20
CA THR A 161 27.60 59.54 -21.25
C THR A 161 26.68 60.56 -21.91
N ASP A 162 26.85 60.83 -23.20
CA ASP A 162 25.95 61.71 -23.98
C ASP A 162 24.61 61.06 -24.32
N CYS A 163 24.51 59.73 -24.18
CA CYS A 163 23.30 58.97 -24.46
C CYS A 163 22.47 58.66 -23.22
N VAL A 164 22.92 59.08 -22.02
CA VAL A 164 22.31 58.81 -20.70
C VAL A 164 21.15 59.77 -20.41
#